data_AF-A0A8T3WU28-F1
#
_entry.id   AF-A0A8T3WU28-F1
#
_cell.length_a   1.000
_cell.length_b   1.000
_cell.length_c   1.000
_cell.angle_alpha   90.00
_cell.angle_beta   90.00
_cell.angle_gamma   90.00
#
_symmetry.space_group_name_H-M   'P 1'
#
loop_
_entity.id
_entity.type
_entity.pdbx_description
1 polymer ?
#
loop_
_entity_poly.entity_id
_entity_poly.type
_entity_poly.pdbx_seq_one_letter_code
_entity_poly.pdbx_strand_id
1 'polypeptide(L)' 'MTVVAQLKKGDKFLLDREIFTVENLEFSKIGKMGKSKCRLETLNKNKEKKVFILQTDQEIELQ' A
#
# COMPACT_ATOMS: atom_id res chain seq x y z
N MET A 1 9.56 -2.67 9.42
CA MET A 1 8.96 -1.54 8.67
C MET A 1 9.57 -1.49 7.28
N THR A 2 8.78 -1.18 6.27
CA THR A 2 9.18 -0.96 4.87
C THR A 2 8.56 0.33 4.36
N VAL A 3 8.88 0.76 3.14
CA VAL A 3 8.20 1.87 2.49
C VAL A 3 7.19 1.35 1.46
N VAL A 4 6.13 2.11 1.21
CA VAL A 4 5.09 1.74 0.22
C VAL A 4 5.67 1.43 -1.16
N ALA A 5 6.75 2.09 -1.57
CA ALA A 5 7.46 1.81 -2.82
C ALA A 5 8.02 0.38 -2.94
N GLN A 6 8.25 -0.30 -1.82
CA GLN A 6 8.83 -1.64 -1.77
C GLN A 6 7.78 -2.76 -1.68
N LEU A 7 6.50 -2.41 -1.49
CA LEU A 7 5.41 -3.39 -1.42
C LEU A 7 5.24 -4.14 -2.74
N LYS A 8 4.85 -5.41 -2.62
CA LYS A 8 4.55 -6.30 -3.73
C LYS A 8 3.19 -6.95 -3.55
N LYS A 9 2.63 -7.44 -4.65
CA LYS A 9 1.41 -8.25 -4.61
C LYS A 9 1.63 -9.49 -3.75
N GLY A 10 0.70 -9.76 -2.85
CA GLY A 10 0.75 -10.85 -1.88
C GLY A 10 1.34 -10.47 -0.52
N ASP A 11 2.00 -9.31 -0.41
CA ASP A 11 2.51 -8.85 0.88
C ASP A 11 1.36 -8.57 1.84
N LYS A 12 1.59 -8.84 3.12
CA LYS A 12 0.68 -8.51 4.21
C LYS A 12 1.26 -7.36 5.01
N PHE A 13 0.40 -6.40 5.32
CA PHE A 13 0.80 -5.25 6.12
C PHE A 13 -0.27 -4.92 7.16
N LEU A 14 0.16 -4.30 8.25
CA LEU A 14 -0.69 -3.81 9.32
C LEU A 14 -0.94 -2.31 9.11
N LEU A 15 -2.21 -1.91 9.09
CA LEU A 15 -2.63 -0.51 9.05
C LEU A 15 -3.92 -0.35 9.87
N ASP A 16 -4.01 0.67 10.70
CA ASP A 16 -5.17 0.91 11.58
C ASP A 16 -5.57 -0.31 12.45
N ARG A 17 -4.56 -1.09 12.90
CA ARG A 17 -4.73 -2.35 13.65
C ARG A 17 -5.42 -3.48 12.88
N GLU A 18 -5.52 -3.36 11.56
CA GLU A 18 -6.08 -4.37 10.67
C GLU A 18 -5.03 -4.85 9.67
N ILE A 19 -5.06 -6.15 9.36
CA ILE A 19 -4.13 -6.77 8.43
C ILE A 19 -4.77 -6.78 7.05
N PHE A 20 -4.04 -6.23 6.09
CA PHE A 20 -4.42 -6.20 4.69
C PHE A 20 -3.42 -6.98 3.84
N THR A 21 -3.93 -7.69 2.84
CA THR A 21 -3.12 -8.36 1.81
C THR A 21 -3.18 -7.54 0.53
N VAL A 22 -2.03 -7.27 -0.09
CA VAL A 22 -1.95 -6.49 -1.32
C VAL A 22 -2.38 -7.34 -2.53
N GLU A 23 -3.44 -6.92 -3.21
CA GLU A 23 -3.95 -7.58 -4.43
C GLU A 23 -3.40 -6.93 -5.70
N ASN A 24 -3.25 -5.61 -5.69
CA ASN A 24 -2.73 -4.84 -6.81
C ASN A 24 -2.07 -3.54 -6.35
N LEU A 25 -1.08 -3.07 -7.13
CA LEU A 25 -0.40 -1.80 -6.91
C LEU A 25 -0.33 -1.00 -8.21
N GLU A 26 -0.64 0.28 -8.14
CA GLU A 26 -0.46 1.21 -9.25
C GLU A 26 0.28 2.46 -8.77
N PHE A 27 1.43 2.74 -9.39
CA PHE A 27 2.24 3.91 -9.06
C PHE A 27 1.92 5.07 -9.98
N SER A 28 1.62 6.23 -9.41
CA SER A 28 1.42 7.45 -10.18
C SER A 28 2.76 7.95 -10.73
N LYS A 29 2.72 8.63 -11.88
CA LYS A 29 3.87 9.42 -12.36
C LYS A 29 4.28 10.44 -11.30
N ILE A 30 5.58 10.69 -11.20
CA ILE A 30 6.14 11.71 -10.33
C ILE A 30 5.72 13.08 -10.86
N GLY A 31 5.03 13.87 -10.01
CA GLY A 31 4.62 15.22 -10.34
C GLY A 31 5.74 16.26 -10.16
N LYS A 32 5.42 17.54 -10.39
CA LYS A 32 6.37 18.67 -10.27
C LYS A 32 7.11 18.77 -8.94
N MET A 33 6.54 18.21 -7.87
CA MET A 33 7.08 18.25 -6.50
C MET A 33 7.80 16.95 -6.10
N GLY A 34 8.18 16.09 -7.05
CA GLY A 34 9.06 14.94 -6.82
C GLY A 34 8.43 13.75 -6.07
N LYS A 35 7.22 13.89 -5.51
CA LYS A 35 6.53 12.80 -4.80
C LYS A 35 5.57 12.05 -5.71
N SER A 36 5.67 10.73 -5.72
CA SER A 36 4.69 9.81 -6.32
C SER A 36 3.74 9.25 -5.27
N LYS A 37 2.57 8.81 -5.73
CA LYS A 37 1.58 8.10 -4.91
C LYS A 37 1.46 6.67 -5.39
N CYS A 38 1.09 5.78 -4.50
CA CYS A 38 0.72 4.40 -4.83
C CYS A 38 -0.76 4.21 -4.50
N ARG A 39 -1.51 3.67 -5.47
CA ARG A 39 -2.85 3.13 -5.25
C ARG A 39 -2.70 1.65 -4.94
N LEU A 40 -3.07 1.26 -3.72
CA LEU A 40 -3.06 -0.11 -3.24
C LEU A 40 -4.48 -0.63 -3.23
N GLU A 41 -4.73 -1.72 -3.96
CA GLU A 41 -5.94 -2.51 -3.80
C GLU A 41 -5.61 -3.67 -2.88
N THR A 42 -6.38 -3.80 -1.80
CA THR A 42 -6.08 -4.75 -0.73
C THR A 42 -7.31 -5.52 -0.30
N LEU A 43 -7.07 -6.63 0.38
CA LEU A 43 -8.08 -7.51 0.93
C LEU A 43 -7.86 -7.68 2.43
N ASN A 44 -8.89 -7.50 3.25
CA ASN A 44 -8.79 -7.78 4.68
C ASN A 44 -9.09 -9.26 5.00
N LYS A 45 -9.05 -9.62 6.28
CA LYS A 45 -9.37 -10.99 6.75
C LYS A 45 -10.81 -11.44 6.40
N ASN A 46 -11.74 -10.49 6.25
CA ASN A 46 -13.14 -10.75 5.89
C ASN A 46 -13.35 -10.86 4.37
N LYS A 47 -12.29 -10.78 3.56
CA LYS A 47 -12.32 -10.71 2.10
C LYS A 47 -12.98 -9.43 1.54
N GLU A 48 -13.06 -8.40 2.35
CA GLU A 48 -13.52 -7.08 1.93
C GLU A 48 -12.38 -6.36 1.21
N LYS A 49 -12.70 -5.78 0.06
CA LYS A 49 -11.75 -4.99 -0.72
C LYS A 49 -11.65 -3.58 -0.16
N LYS A 50 -10.44 -3.09 0.05
CA LYS A 50 -10.18 -1.70 0.44
C LYS A 50 -9.13 -1.11 -0.51
N VAL A 51 -9.29 0.18 -0.83
CA VAL A 51 -8.34 0.90 -1.68
C VAL A 51 -7.69 1.99 -0.85
N PHE A 52 -6.36 2.02 -0.86
CA PHE A 52 -5.57 3.04 -0.21
C PHE A 52 -4.80 3.85 -1.25
N ILE A 53 -4.68 5.15 -1.02
CA ILE A 53 -3.81 6.03 -1.81
C ILE A 53 -2.78 6.59 -0.84
N LEU A 54 -1.57 6.05 -0.88
CA LEU A 54 -0.48 6.39 0.04
C LEU A 54 0.67 7.07 -0.71
N GLN A 55 1.50 7.83 0.00
CA GLN A 55 2.75 8.32 -0.59
C GLN A 55 3.75 7.16 -0.67
N THR A 56 4.59 7.14 -1.71
CA THR A 56 5.54 6.03 -1.92
C THR A 56 6.64 5.97 -0.87
N ASP A 57 6.98 7.11 -0.25
CA ASP A 57 7.94 7.27 0.84
C ASP A 57 7.32 7.01 2.23
N GLN A 58 6.02 6.76 2.32
CA GLN A 58 5.35 6.45 3.58
C GLN A 58 5.82 5.10 4.11
N GLU A 59 6.17 5.06 5.40
CA GLU A 59 6.54 3.83 6.10
C GLU A 59 5.30 3.01 6.48
N ILE A 60 5.42 1.69 6.39
CA ILE A 60 4.37 0.73 6.71
C ILE A 60 4.96 -0.51 7.40
N GLU A 61 4.17 -1.14 8.26
CA GLU A 61 4.57 -2.33 8.99
C GLU A 61 4.18 -3.58 8.20
N LEU A 62 5.18 -4.36 7.76
CA LEU A 62 4.97 -5.69 7.16
C LEU A 62 4.71 -6.72 8.26
N GLN A 63 3.88 -7.72 7.94
CA GLN A 63 3.56 -8.84 8.82
C GLN A 63 3.98 -10.18 8.23
#